data_AF-A0A957YPZ3-F1
#
_entry.id   AF-A0A957YPZ3-F1
#
_cell.length_a   1.000
_cell.length_b   1.000
_cell.length_c   1.000
_cell.angle_alpha   90.00
_cell.angle_beta   90.00
_cell.angle_gamma   90.00
#
_symmetry.space_group_name_H-M   'P 1'
#
loop_
_entity.id
_entity.type
_entity.pdbx_description
1 polymer ?
#
loop_
_entity_poly.entity_id
_entity_poly.type
_entity_poly.pdbx_seq_one_letter_code
_entity_poly.pdbx_strand_id
1 'polypeptide(L)'
;MQYTPENMLVRPTSDPADPGLILSVTPDQAGWDYISFQVRQLAAGATWSFSSGDNELALVILTGSIAVESNRGEWRGLERE
;
A
#
# COMPACT_ATOMS: atom_id res chain seq x y z
N MET A 1 -15.69 18.51 -4.50
CA MET A 1 -16.28 17.83 -3.32
C MET A 1 -16.12 18.74 -2.11
N GLN A 2 -17.06 18.73 -1.16
CA GLN A 2 -16.83 19.32 0.17
C GLN A 2 -16.31 18.22 1.09
N TYR A 3 -15.09 18.38 1.61
CA TYR A 3 -14.50 17.43 2.56
C TYR A 3 -15.12 17.64 3.94
N THR A 4 -15.63 16.56 4.54
CA THR A 4 -16.16 16.50 5.91
C THR A 4 -15.39 15.43 6.68
N PRO A 5 -15.34 15.50 8.02
CA PRO A 5 -14.73 14.45 8.83
C PRO A 5 -15.29 13.04 8.52
N GLU A 6 -16.56 12.98 8.14
CA GLU A 6 -17.28 11.74 7.82
C GLU A 6 -16.83 11.13 6.49
N ASN A 7 -16.49 11.95 5.48
CA ASN A 7 -16.05 11.48 4.16
C ASN A 7 -14.53 11.46 3.99
N MET A 8 -13.77 11.97 4.96
CA MET A 8 -12.31 11.88 5.00
C MET A 8 -11.79 10.67 5.79
N LEU A 9 -12.64 10.03 6.61
CA LEU A 9 -12.25 8.85 7.36
C LEU A 9 -12.42 7.59 6.51
N VAL A 10 -11.31 7.06 6.01
CA VAL A 10 -11.30 5.74 5.37
C VAL A 10 -11.00 4.68 6.43
N ARG A 11 -11.92 3.73 6.60
CA ARG A 11 -11.77 2.64 7.57
C ARG A 11 -11.16 1.40 6.91
N PRO A 12 -10.43 0.56 7.67
CA PRO A 12 -9.95 -0.71 7.16
C PRO A 12 -11.08 -1.57 6.59
N THR A 13 -10.79 -2.27 5.50
CA THR A 13 -11.72 -3.21 4.85
C THR A 13 -11.03 -4.55 4.69
N SER A 14 -11.70 -5.64 5.07
CA SER A 14 -11.20 -6.97 4.79
C SER A 14 -11.64 -7.40 3.38
N ASP A 15 -10.67 -7.56 2.48
CA ASP A 15 -10.90 -8.17 1.17
C ASP A 15 -10.60 -9.68 1.25
N PRO A 16 -11.60 -10.57 1.09
CA PRO A 16 -11.37 -12.01 1.11
C PRO A 16 -10.43 -12.51 0.00
N ALA A 17 -10.34 -11.80 -1.13
CA ALA A 17 -9.45 -12.14 -2.23
C ALA A 17 -8.01 -11.67 -1.99
N ASP A 18 -7.82 -10.69 -1.11
CA ASP A 18 -6.53 -10.10 -0.77
C ASP A 18 -6.43 -9.86 0.75
N PRO A 19 -6.25 -10.94 1.53
CA PRO A 19 -6.30 -10.87 2.99
C PRO A 19 -5.16 -10.03 3.60
N GLY A 20 -4.13 -9.71 2.82
CA GLY A 20 -3.04 -8.83 3.25
C GLY A 20 -3.32 -7.34 3.05
N LEU A 21 -4.38 -6.96 2.32
CA LEU A 21 -4.77 -5.57 2.13
C LEU A 21 -5.65 -5.10 3.30
N ILE A 22 -5.16 -4.12 4.07
CA ILE A 22 -5.89 -3.54 5.20
C ILE A 22 -6.77 -2.38 4.73
N LEU A 23 -6.22 -1.57 3.82
CA LEU A 23 -6.81 -0.32 3.33
C LEU A 23 -6.28 -0.05 1.93
N SER A 24 -7.15 0.42 1.04
CA SER A 24 -6.78 1.02 -0.23
C SER A 24 -7.56 2.31 -0.46
N VAL A 25 -6.87 3.34 -0.93
CA VAL A 25 -7.43 4.62 -1.37
C VAL A 25 -6.91 4.91 -2.76
N THR A 26 -7.82 5.09 -3.72
CA THR A 26 -7.49 5.49 -5.09
C THR A 26 -7.92 6.93 -5.38
N PRO A 27 -7.35 7.59 -6.40
CA PRO A 27 -7.82 8.88 -6.90
C PRO A 27 -9.34 8.94 -7.12
N ASP A 28 -9.91 7.91 -7.76
CA ASP A 28 -11.35 7.81 -8.01
C ASP A 28 -12.18 7.81 -6.72
N GLN A 29 -11.70 7.17 -5.67
CA GLN A 29 -12.37 7.13 -4.37
C GLN A 29 -12.22 8.45 -3.59
N ALA A 30 -11.05 9.08 -3.69
CA ALA A 30 -10.70 10.25 -2.90
C ALA A 30 -11.09 11.58 -3.53
N GLY A 31 -11.38 11.60 -4.84
CA GLY A 31 -11.70 12.81 -5.59
C GLY A 31 -10.52 13.77 -5.77
N TRP A 32 -9.29 13.26 -5.69
CA TRP A 32 -8.06 13.96 -6.07
C TRP A 32 -7.42 13.28 -7.27
N ASP A 33 -6.37 13.87 -7.85
CA ASP A 33 -5.87 13.44 -9.15
C ASP A 33 -4.71 12.42 -9.12
N TYR A 34 -3.91 12.39 -8.05
CA TYR A 34 -2.56 11.80 -8.16
C TYR A 34 -2.29 10.57 -7.29
N ILE A 35 -2.58 10.62 -5.98
CA ILE A 35 -2.01 9.65 -5.04
C ILE A 35 -2.92 8.44 -4.89
N SER A 36 -2.35 7.24 -5.07
CA SER A 36 -2.93 6.00 -4.53
C SER A 36 -2.20 5.63 -3.25
N PHE A 37 -2.92 5.07 -2.27
CA PHE A 37 -2.34 4.69 -0.99
C PHE A 37 -2.89 3.32 -0.55
N GLN A 38 -1.99 2.45 -0.10
CA GLN A 38 -2.35 1.16 0.49
C GLN A 38 -1.63 0.94 1.81
N VAL A 39 -2.34 0.33 2.76
CA VAL A 39 -1.73 -0.30 3.95
C VAL A 39 -1.89 -1.79 3.80
N ARG A 40 -0.77 -2.51 3.95
CA ARG A 40 -0.73 -3.95 3.79
C ARG A 40 -0.02 -4.61 4.97
N GLN A 41 -0.47 -5.81 5.31
CA GLN A 41 0.19 -6.69 6.25
C GLN A 41 0.61 -7.97 5.52
N LEU A 42 1.87 -8.34 5.68
CA LEU A 42 2.41 -9.59 5.18
C LEU A 42 2.70 -10.51 6.36
N ALA A 43 2.23 -11.75 6.28
CA ALA A 43 2.67 -12.80 7.19
C ALA A 43 4.14 -13.15 6.91
N ALA A 44 4.83 -13.71 7.90
CA ALA A 44 6.20 -14.16 7.72
C ALA A 44 6.30 -15.18 6.56
N GLY A 45 7.20 -14.92 5.61
CA GLY A 45 7.38 -15.74 4.41
C GLY A 45 6.35 -15.52 3.30
N ALA A 46 5.35 -14.64 3.49
CA ALA A 46 4.42 -14.28 2.44
C ALA A 46 5.04 -13.30 1.44
N THR A 47 4.60 -13.39 0.20
CA THR A 47 5.01 -12.50 -0.89
C THR A 47 3.81 -11.72 -1.42
N TRP A 48 4.05 -10.46 -1.76
CA TRP A 48 3.12 -9.64 -2.50
C TRP A 48 3.83 -9.06 -3.73
N SER A 49 3.14 -9.13 -4.87
CA SER A 49 3.65 -8.60 -6.13
C SER A 49 2.76 -7.45 -6.60
N PHE A 50 3.40 -6.42 -7.15
CA PHE A 50 2.73 -5.23 -7.63
C PHE A 50 3.42 -4.68 -8.88
N SER A 51 2.64 -4.16 -9.81
CA SER A 51 3.15 -3.43 -10.98
C SER A 51 2.81 -1.96 -10.80
N SER A 52 3.84 -1.12 -10.72
CA SER A 52 3.64 0.34 -10.61
C SER A 52 3.17 0.98 -11.93
N GLY A 53 3.31 0.25 -13.05
CA GLY A 53 3.05 0.78 -14.39
C GLY A 53 3.88 2.04 -14.62
N ASP A 54 3.22 3.10 -15.08
CA ASP A 54 3.85 4.40 -15.35
C ASP A 54 4.00 5.28 -14.09
N ASN A 55 3.56 4.79 -12.92
CA ASN A 55 3.61 5.54 -11.67
C ASN A 55 4.86 5.20 -10.87
N GLU A 56 5.30 6.17 -10.07
CA GLU A 56 6.27 5.93 -9.00
C GLU A 56 5.62 5.14 -7.86
N LEU A 57 6.42 4.30 -7.19
CA LEU A 57 6.00 3.52 -6.03
C LEU A 57 6.93 3.81 -4.86
N ALA A 58 6.35 4.23 -3.73
CA ALA A 58 7.06 4.35 -2.46
C ALA A 58 6.60 3.24 -1.52
N LEU A 59 7.55 2.48 -0.97
CA LEU A 59 7.31 1.51 0.09
C LEU A 59 7.80 2.08 1.42
N VAL A 60 6.91 2.12 2.40
CA VAL A 60 7.22 2.59 3.75
C VAL A 60 7.05 1.42 4.71
N ILE A 61 8.16 0.99 5.33
CA ILE A 61 8.13 -0.07 6.32
C ILE A 61 7.71 0.52 7.67
N LEU A 62 6.50 0.17 8.13
CA LEU A 62 5.99 0.63 9.42
C LEU A 62 6.53 -0.20 10.58
N THR A 63 6.58 -1.51 10.40
CA THR A 63 7.08 -2.50 11.37
C THR A 63 7.63 -3.73 10.63
N GLY A 64 8.49 -4.49 11.32
CA GLY A 64 9.11 -5.70 10.77
C GLY A 64 10.19 -5.39 9.73
N SER A 65 10.54 -6.41 8.95
CA SER A 65 11.52 -6.31 7.87
C SER A 65 11.04 -7.04 6.62
N ILE A 66 11.46 -6.54 5.46
CA ILE A 66 11.11 -7.10 4.15
C ILE A 66 12.33 -7.23 3.25
N ALA A 67 12.19 -8.04 2.20
CA ALA A 67 13.03 -7.98 1.03
C ALA A 67 12.18 -7.52 -0.16
N VAL A 68 12.78 -6.78 -1.08
CA VAL A 68 12.14 -6.26 -2.29
C VAL A 68 12.97 -6.69 -3.49
N GLU A 69 12.32 -7.34 -4.45
CA GLU A 69 12.87 -7.65 -5.76
C GLU A 69 12.05 -6.89 -6.81
N SER A 70 12.74 -6.26 -7.75
CA SER A 70 12.11 -5.49 -8.83
C SER A 70 12.97 -5.50 -10.09
N ASN A 71 12.41 -5.01 -11.19
CA ASN A 71 13.17 -4.75 -12.42
C ASN A 71 14.26 -3.68 -12.28
N ARG A 72 14.37 -2.99 -11.13
CA ARG A 72 15.42 -2.01 -10.84
C ARG A 72 16.48 -2.54 -9.87
N GLY A 73 16.28 -3.70 -9.27
CA GLY A 73 17.24 -4.29 -8.33
C GLY A 73 16.60 -5.09 -7.22
N GLU A 74 17.46 -5.54 -6.31
CA GLU A 74 17.12 -6.30 -5.10
C GLU A 74 17.63 -5.58 -3.85
N TRP A 75 16.79 -5.52 -2.84
CA TRP A 75 17.12 -5.02 -1.50
C TRP A 75 16.66 -6.02 -0.46
N ARG A 76 17.51 -6.32 0.52
CA ARG A 76 17.23 -7.31 1.57
C ARG A 76 17.39 -6.68 2.93
N GLY A 77 16.57 -7.11 3.87
CA GLY A 77 16.62 -6.61 5.25
C GLY A 77 16.21 -5.14 5.37
N LEU A 78 15.28 -4.68 4.53
CA LEU A 78 14.71 -3.34 4.67
C LEU A 78 13.82 -3.31 5.90
N GLU A 79 14.11 -2.42 6.82
CA GLU A 79 13.36 -2.20 8.05
C GLU A 79 13.24 -0.70 8.33
N ARG A 80 12.41 -0.34 9.31
CA ARG A 80 12.35 1.04 9.79
C ARG A 80 13.63 1.35 10.58
N GLU A 81 14.23 2.52 10.35
CA GLU A 81 15.28 3.06 11.22
C GLU A 81 14.78 3.27 12.68
#